data_AF-A0A3B8IQ47-F1
#
_entry.id   AF-A0A3B8IQ47-F1
#
_cell.length_a   1.000
_cell.length_b   1.000
_cell.length_c   1.000
_cell.angle_alpha   90.00
_cell.angle_beta   90.00
_cell.angle_gamma   90.00
#
_symmetry.space_group_name_H-M   'P 1'
#
loop_
_entity.id
_entity.type
_entity.pdbx_description
1 polymer ?
#
loop_
_entity_poly.entity_id
_entity_poly.type
_entity_poly.pdbx_seq_one_letter_code
_entity_poly.pdbx_strand_id
1 'polypeptide(L)'
;MAENERNTPADSSFHYSANHSSNDSGVPLTPNTMLYHIQYCDTFEEFLNEIIERFPTSIAARVAQDFVDYDDPHSSIQEVVHHGCISGVVPSMVYYVDTYAFFEKHISEIDDIRANYEESTGCKVDLGSDTRNTLAWFAYEQVAFDILNHWENICP
;
A
#
# COMPACT_ATOMS: atom_id res chain seq x y z
N MET A 1 -47.21 -28.74 42.39
CA MET A 1 -47.87 -27.97 41.31
C MET A 1 -47.23 -26.59 41.31
N ALA A 2 -46.47 -26.14 40.33
CA ALA A 2 -45.96 -26.76 39.11
C ALA A 2 -44.61 -26.09 38.81
N GLU A 3 -43.66 -26.90 38.36
CA GLU A 3 -42.40 -26.51 37.73
C GLU A 3 -42.70 -25.84 36.37
N ASN A 4 -41.90 -24.86 35.97
CA ASN A 4 -41.31 -24.92 34.63
C ASN A 4 -40.04 -24.08 34.55
N GLU A 5 -39.01 -24.74 34.06
CA GLU A 5 -37.64 -24.32 33.85
C GLU A 5 -37.48 -23.60 32.50
N ARG A 6 -36.24 -23.11 32.28
CA ARG A 6 -35.56 -22.64 31.05
C ARG A 6 -35.09 -21.19 31.19
N ASN A 7 -33.82 -20.84 31.00
CA ASN A 7 -32.65 -21.58 30.54
C ASN A 7 -31.38 -20.76 30.89
N THR A 8 -30.29 -21.46 31.16
CA THR A 8 -28.90 -21.00 31.45
C THR A 8 -28.14 -20.49 30.21
N PRO A 9 -26.91 -19.93 30.34
CA PRO A 9 -26.29 -19.01 29.39
C PRO A 9 -25.49 -19.71 28.28
N ALA A 10 -25.33 -19.05 27.14
CA ALA A 10 -24.40 -19.42 26.06
C ALA A 10 -23.66 -18.13 25.66
N ASP A 11 -22.37 -17.99 25.95
CA ASP A 11 -21.26 -18.50 25.13
C ASP A 11 -21.59 -18.53 23.64
N SER A 12 -21.13 -17.49 22.95
CA SER A 12 -20.80 -17.59 21.55
C SER A 12 -19.44 -16.92 21.36
N SER A 13 -18.40 -17.64 21.74
CA SER A 13 -17.16 -17.65 20.96
C SER A 13 -17.51 -17.51 19.46
N PHE A 14 -17.03 -16.44 18.82
CA PHE A 14 -17.07 -16.34 17.37
C PHE A 14 -16.06 -17.34 16.82
N HIS A 15 -16.49 -18.60 16.72
CA HIS A 15 -15.84 -19.62 15.92
C HIS A 15 -15.99 -19.21 14.45
N TYR A 16 -14.94 -18.60 13.89
CA TYR A 16 -14.81 -18.49 12.44
C TYR A 16 -14.35 -19.84 11.90
N SER A 17 -15.30 -20.74 11.65
CA SER A 17 -15.04 -21.95 10.88
C SER A 17 -14.97 -21.60 9.40
N ALA A 18 -13.76 -21.36 8.88
CA ALA A 18 -13.51 -21.34 7.46
C ALA A 18 -13.10 -22.76 7.02
N ASN A 19 -14.01 -23.46 6.33
CA ASN A 19 -13.67 -24.58 5.46
C ASN A 19 -14.71 -24.70 4.34
N HIS A 20 -14.46 -24.05 3.21
CA HIS A 20 -14.53 -24.75 1.93
C HIS A 20 -13.65 -24.08 0.89
N SER A 21 -12.73 -24.91 0.39
CA SER A 21 -11.87 -24.69 -0.75
C SER A 21 -12.69 -24.39 -2.01
N SER A 22 -12.28 -23.36 -2.73
CA SER A 22 -12.44 -23.25 -4.17
C SER A 22 -11.28 -22.40 -4.68
N ASN A 23 -10.49 -23.01 -5.56
CA ASN A 23 -9.33 -22.45 -6.20
C ASN A 23 -9.64 -21.09 -6.85
N ASP A 24 -9.18 -20.03 -6.22
CA ASP A 24 -8.77 -18.80 -6.89
C ASP A 24 -7.67 -18.22 -6.01
N SER A 25 -6.42 -18.44 -6.38
CA SER A 25 -5.28 -17.84 -5.70
C SER A 25 -5.22 -16.36 -6.07
N GLY A 26 -6.25 -15.60 -5.66
CA GLY A 26 -6.29 -14.15 -5.62
C GLY A 26 -5.43 -13.65 -4.46
N VAL A 27 -4.16 -14.05 -4.46
CA VAL A 27 -3.15 -13.37 -3.65
C VAL A 27 -3.09 -11.95 -4.20
N PRO A 28 -3.38 -10.91 -3.39
CA PRO A 28 -3.17 -9.54 -3.81
C PRO A 28 -1.74 -9.42 -4.29
N LEU A 29 -1.55 -9.03 -5.54
CA LEU A 29 -0.21 -8.78 -6.07
C LEU A 29 0.35 -7.61 -5.24
N THR A 30 1.27 -7.90 -4.34
CA THR A 30 1.98 -6.87 -3.58
C THR A 30 2.62 -5.89 -4.57
N PRO A 31 2.88 -4.62 -4.22
CA PRO A 31 3.57 -3.70 -5.12
C PRO A 31 4.88 -4.30 -5.66
N ASN A 32 5.60 -5.05 -4.82
CA ASN A 32 6.77 -5.82 -5.23
C ASN A 32 6.47 -6.87 -6.32
N THR A 33 5.33 -7.55 -6.29
CA THR A 33 4.97 -8.51 -7.36
C THR A 33 4.53 -7.83 -8.65
N MET A 34 3.92 -6.65 -8.56
CA MET A 34 3.41 -5.87 -9.71
C MET A 34 4.55 -5.36 -10.61
N LEU A 35 5.67 -4.94 -10.02
CA LEU A 35 6.80 -4.37 -10.76
C LEU A 35 7.62 -5.41 -11.55
N TYR A 36 7.64 -6.69 -11.14
CA TYR A 36 8.35 -7.77 -11.88
C TYR A 36 7.86 -7.98 -13.33
N HIS A 37 6.66 -7.51 -13.66
CA HIS A 37 6.12 -7.59 -15.02
C HIS A 37 6.63 -6.49 -15.96
N ILE A 38 7.38 -5.51 -15.44
CA ILE A 38 8.02 -4.44 -16.21
C ILE A 38 9.52 -4.74 -16.24
N GLN A 39 9.98 -5.25 -17.39
CA GLN A 39 11.31 -5.84 -17.54
C GLN A 39 12.31 -4.95 -18.28
N TYR A 40 11.83 -3.93 -19.02
CA TYR A 40 12.67 -3.01 -19.77
C TYR A 40 11.88 -1.74 -20.14
N CYS A 41 12.41 -0.57 -19.79
CA CYS A 41 11.97 0.74 -20.32
C CYS A 41 13.22 1.57 -20.61
N ASP A 42 13.18 2.47 -21.60
CA ASP A 42 14.35 3.25 -22.00
C ASP A 42 14.55 4.47 -21.09
N THR A 43 13.47 4.96 -20.47
CA THR A 43 13.49 6.09 -19.54
C THR A 43 12.65 5.84 -18.30
N PHE A 44 12.94 6.60 -17.23
CA PHE A 44 12.16 6.54 -16.01
C PHE A 44 10.71 7.01 -16.21
N GLU A 45 10.48 8.00 -17.07
CA GLU A 45 9.14 8.46 -17.44
C GLU A 45 8.31 7.35 -18.10
N GLU A 46 8.89 6.60 -19.03
CA GLU A 46 8.23 5.44 -19.64
C GLU A 46 7.91 4.36 -18.60
N PHE A 47 8.83 4.11 -17.67
CA PHE A 47 8.59 3.18 -16.57
C PHE A 47 7.41 3.60 -15.68
N LEU A 48 7.32 4.88 -15.33
CA LEU A 48 6.17 5.42 -14.60
C LEU A 48 4.87 5.29 -15.39
N ASN A 49 4.88 5.60 -16.69
CA ASN A 49 3.71 5.43 -17.56
C ASN A 49 3.24 3.97 -17.63
N GLU A 50 4.14 3.00 -17.73
CA GLU A 50 3.79 1.58 -17.70
C GLU A 50 3.12 1.17 -16.38
N ILE A 51 3.58 1.68 -15.23
CA ILE A 51 2.92 1.45 -13.93
C ILE A 51 1.50 2.01 -13.95
N ILE A 52 1.32 3.23 -14.45
CA ILE A 52 0.03 3.91 -14.52
C ILE A 52 -0.96 3.14 -15.40
N GLU A 53 -0.53 2.68 -16.57
CA GLU A 53 -1.38 1.97 -17.52
C GLU A 53 -1.76 0.57 -17.04
N ARG A 54 -0.82 -0.15 -16.43
CA ARG A 54 -1.05 -1.54 -16.02
C ARG A 54 -1.79 -1.66 -14.70
N PHE A 55 -1.57 -0.72 -13.77
CA PHE A 55 -2.08 -0.79 -12.41
C PHE A 55 -2.83 0.49 -11.98
N PRO A 56 -3.78 1.01 -12.77
CA PRO A 56 -4.31 2.38 -12.65
C PRO A 56 -5.00 2.70 -11.32
N THR A 57 -5.36 1.68 -10.53
CA THR A 57 -6.04 1.84 -9.24
C THR A 57 -5.13 1.58 -8.05
N SER A 58 -3.87 1.22 -8.25
CA SER A 58 -2.90 0.92 -7.19
C SER A 58 -2.30 2.18 -6.57
N ILE A 59 -1.67 2.02 -5.41
CA ILE A 59 -0.83 3.08 -4.83
C ILE A 59 0.35 3.38 -5.77
N ALA A 60 0.93 2.37 -6.42
CA ALA A 60 2.04 2.56 -7.35
C ALA A 60 1.68 3.48 -8.52
N ALA A 61 0.50 3.30 -9.13
CA ALA A 61 0.03 4.22 -10.17
C ALA A 61 -0.23 5.62 -9.61
N ARG A 62 -0.70 5.74 -8.37
CA ARG A 62 -0.89 7.06 -7.75
C ARG A 62 0.44 7.78 -7.52
N VAL A 63 1.45 7.08 -7.01
CA VAL A 63 2.81 7.61 -6.85
C VAL A 63 3.36 8.03 -8.22
N ALA A 64 3.29 7.14 -9.23
CA ALA A 64 3.76 7.44 -10.57
C ALA A 64 3.08 8.67 -11.20
N GLN A 65 1.75 8.80 -11.05
CA GLN A 65 0.99 9.97 -11.53
C GLN A 65 1.45 11.29 -10.91
N ASP A 66 1.91 11.28 -9.66
CA ASP A 66 2.34 12.50 -8.98
C ASP A 66 3.68 13.02 -9.54
N PHE A 67 4.47 12.19 -10.24
CA PHE A 67 5.83 12.54 -10.69
C PHE A 67 6.05 12.49 -12.21
N VAL A 68 5.24 11.76 -12.97
CA VAL A 68 5.50 11.49 -14.40
C VAL A 68 5.69 12.77 -15.25
N ASP A 69 4.98 13.86 -14.92
CA ASP A 69 5.05 15.13 -15.65
C ASP A 69 6.13 16.10 -15.13
N TYR A 70 6.98 15.69 -14.19
CA TYR A 70 8.08 16.53 -13.69
C TYR A 70 9.21 16.61 -14.71
N ASP A 71 9.97 17.71 -14.70
CA ASP A 71 11.16 17.86 -15.56
C ASP A 71 12.21 16.77 -15.30
N ASP A 72 12.29 16.27 -14.06
CA ASP A 72 13.12 15.14 -13.66
C ASP A 72 12.34 14.26 -12.65
N PRO A 73 11.53 13.30 -13.16
CA PRO A 73 10.70 12.45 -12.30
C PRO A 73 11.54 11.56 -11.38
N HIS A 74 12.75 11.17 -11.82
CA HIS A 74 13.65 10.31 -11.05
C HIS A 74 14.17 11.03 -9.81
N SER A 75 14.76 12.20 -9.99
CA SER A 75 15.24 13.02 -8.86
C SER A 75 14.08 13.39 -7.92
N SER A 76 12.88 13.63 -8.46
CA SER A 76 11.71 14.01 -7.66
C SER A 76 11.21 12.88 -6.76
N ILE A 77 11.21 11.63 -7.23
CA ILE A 77 10.90 10.46 -6.39
C ILE A 77 12.01 10.21 -5.36
N GLN A 78 13.28 10.43 -5.71
CA GLN A 78 14.40 10.30 -4.77
C GLN A 78 14.26 11.24 -3.57
N GLU A 79 13.76 12.47 -3.77
CA GLU A 79 13.49 13.41 -2.68
C GLU A 79 12.45 12.85 -1.69
N VAL A 80 11.40 12.17 -2.16
CA VAL A 80 10.43 11.51 -1.27
C VAL A 80 11.09 10.38 -0.50
N VAL A 81 11.90 9.55 -1.16
CA VAL A 81 12.60 8.43 -0.51
C VAL A 81 13.58 8.92 0.56
N HIS A 82 14.25 10.05 0.34
CA HIS A 82 15.26 10.59 1.26
C HIS A 82 14.69 11.47 2.39
N HIS A 83 13.57 12.17 2.14
CA HIS A 83 13.03 13.16 3.06
C HIS A 83 11.63 12.84 3.58
N GLY A 84 10.97 11.82 3.04
CA GLY A 84 9.63 11.38 3.41
C GLY A 84 8.53 12.33 2.99
N CYS A 85 7.28 11.89 3.16
CA CYS A 85 6.06 12.66 2.90
C CYS A 85 5.91 13.88 3.80
N ILE A 86 6.48 13.84 5.02
CA ILE A 86 6.39 14.94 6.00
C ILE A 86 7.07 16.23 5.52
N SER A 87 7.97 16.13 4.54
CA SER A 87 8.64 17.27 3.91
C SER A 87 7.70 18.17 3.09
N GLY A 88 6.46 17.73 2.84
CA GLY A 88 5.49 18.45 2.02
C GLY A 88 5.71 18.31 0.52
N VAL A 89 6.61 17.41 0.11
CA VAL A 89 6.98 17.16 -1.30
C VAL A 89 5.92 16.36 -2.05
N VAL A 90 5.00 15.69 -1.35
CA VAL A 90 3.93 14.88 -1.97
C VAL A 90 2.71 15.76 -2.29
N PRO A 91 2.47 16.11 -3.56
CA PRO A 91 1.43 17.10 -3.93
C PRO A 91 0.02 16.59 -3.63
N SER A 92 -0.16 15.27 -3.61
CA SER A 92 -1.46 14.59 -3.48
C SER A 92 -1.96 14.41 -2.05
N MET A 93 -1.10 14.64 -1.04
CA MET A 93 -1.41 14.40 0.38
C MET A 93 -1.00 15.58 1.27
N VAL A 94 -0.98 16.80 0.71
CA VAL A 94 -0.64 18.03 1.45
C VAL A 94 -1.69 18.35 2.52
N TYR A 95 -2.95 17.99 2.31
CA TYR A 95 -4.04 18.22 3.27
C TYR A 95 -4.56 16.90 3.87
N TYR A 96 -4.87 16.92 5.16
CA TYR A 96 -5.40 15.74 5.88
C TYR A 96 -6.67 15.14 5.25
N VAL A 97 -7.52 15.97 4.63
CA VAL A 97 -8.72 15.50 3.93
C VAL A 97 -8.34 14.60 2.75
N ASP A 98 -7.31 14.98 2.01
CA ASP A 98 -6.82 14.21 0.87
C ASP A 98 -6.09 12.95 1.33
N THR A 99 -5.30 13.04 2.41
CA THR A 99 -4.66 11.85 2.99
C THR A 99 -5.67 10.83 3.50
N TYR A 100 -6.77 11.28 4.11
CA TYR A 100 -7.81 10.38 4.61
C TYR A 100 -8.58 9.73 3.46
N ALA A 101 -8.88 10.49 2.40
CA ALA A 101 -9.49 9.94 1.19
C ALA A 101 -8.57 8.90 0.53
N PHE A 102 -7.26 9.16 0.49
CA PHE A 102 -6.26 8.19 0.01
C PHE A 102 -6.26 6.93 0.89
N PHE A 103 -6.20 7.08 2.21
CA PHE A 103 -6.26 5.97 3.15
C PHE A 103 -7.51 5.10 2.96
N GLU A 104 -8.69 5.72 2.91
CA GLU A 104 -9.96 5.01 2.75
C GLU A 104 -10.04 4.28 1.41
N LYS A 105 -9.51 4.87 0.34
CA LYS A 105 -9.47 4.27 -0.98
C LYS A 105 -8.53 3.06 -1.06
N HIS A 106 -7.40 3.10 -0.36
CA HIS A 106 -6.31 2.12 -0.50
C HIS A 106 -6.08 1.24 0.72
N ILE A 107 -6.98 1.23 1.73
CA ILE A 107 -6.77 0.55 3.02
C ILE A 107 -6.33 -0.91 2.90
N SER A 108 -6.88 -1.67 1.95
CA SER A 108 -6.50 -3.06 1.73
C SER A 108 -5.03 -3.18 1.30
N GLU A 109 -4.61 -2.36 0.34
CA GLU A 109 -3.23 -2.35 -0.17
C GLU A 109 -2.25 -1.83 0.89
N ILE A 110 -2.67 -0.85 1.69
CA ILE A 110 -1.90 -0.32 2.82
C ILE A 110 -1.66 -1.41 3.88
N ASP A 111 -2.68 -2.18 4.24
CA ASP A 111 -2.55 -3.25 5.22
C ASP A 111 -1.62 -4.37 4.72
N ASP A 112 -1.69 -4.70 3.42
CA ASP A 112 -0.79 -5.68 2.79
C ASP A 112 0.67 -5.16 2.79
N ILE A 113 0.90 -3.89 2.43
CA ILE A 113 2.23 -3.26 2.45
C ILE A 113 2.80 -3.28 3.88
N ARG A 114 1.99 -2.90 4.89
CA ARG A 114 2.41 -2.97 6.29
C ARG A 114 2.78 -4.38 6.69
N ALA A 115 1.91 -5.35 6.44
CA ALA A 115 2.16 -6.74 6.84
C ALA A 115 3.47 -7.27 6.25
N ASN A 116 3.71 -7.05 4.96
CA ASN A 116 4.93 -7.46 4.27
C ASN A 116 6.18 -6.76 4.82
N TYR A 117 6.09 -5.45 5.10
CA TYR A 117 7.19 -4.71 5.72
C TYR A 117 7.53 -5.25 7.11
N GLU A 118 6.52 -5.45 7.96
CA GLU A 118 6.73 -5.94 9.33
C GLU A 118 7.26 -7.38 9.35
N GLU A 119 6.81 -8.23 8.42
CA GLU A 119 7.31 -9.60 8.26
C GLU A 119 8.76 -9.64 7.76
N SER A 120 9.09 -8.83 6.75
CA SER A 120 10.42 -8.84 6.12
C SER A 120 11.50 -8.17 6.98
N THR A 121 11.15 -7.16 7.75
CA THR A 121 12.10 -6.40 8.59
C THR A 121 12.11 -6.85 10.05
N GLY A 122 11.02 -7.46 10.53
CA GLY A 122 10.78 -7.72 11.95
C GLY A 122 10.45 -6.46 12.77
N CYS A 123 10.32 -5.29 12.13
CA CYS A 123 10.05 -4.00 12.77
C CYS A 123 8.59 -3.61 12.56
N LYS A 124 7.92 -3.13 13.61
CA LYS A 124 6.55 -2.61 13.52
C LYS A 124 6.53 -1.16 13.07
N VAL A 125 5.50 -0.79 12.31
CA VAL A 125 5.25 0.62 11.97
C VAL A 125 4.73 1.35 13.22
N ASP A 126 5.36 2.46 13.58
CA ASP A 126 4.89 3.32 14.67
C ASP A 126 3.68 4.13 14.20
N LEU A 127 2.48 3.74 14.62
CA LEU A 127 1.23 4.32 14.15
C LEU A 127 0.95 5.74 14.68
N GLY A 128 1.65 6.18 15.73
CA GLY A 128 1.42 7.48 16.35
C GLY A 128 -0.03 7.73 16.77
N SER A 129 -0.43 9.01 16.86
CA SER A 129 -1.79 9.42 17.25
C SER A 129 -2.79 9.50 16.09
N ASP A 130 -2.31 9.72 14.86
CA ASP A 130 -3.14 9.69 13.64
C ASP A 130 -2.74 8.51 12.77
N THR A 131 -3.32 7.35 13.09
CA THR A 131 -3.02 6.09 12.41
C THR A 131 -3.32 6.13 10.92
N ARG A 132 -4.35 6.87 10.48
CA ARG A 132 -4.74 6.91 9.06
C ARG A 132 -3.70 7.66 8.26
N ASN A 133 -3.32 8.84 8.75
CA ASN A 133 -2.31 9.67 8.11
C ASN A 133 -0.95 8.97 8.09
N THR A 134 -0.54 8.39 9.23
CA THR A 134 0.72 7.65 9.33
C THR A 134 0.77 6.47 8.36
N LEU A 135 -0.30 5.66 8.29
CA LEU A 135 -0.33 4.51 7.38
C LEU A 135 -0.38 4.90 5.91
N ALA A 136 -1.08 5.98 5.56
CA ALA A 136 -1.10 6.50 4.20
C ALA A 136 0.30 6.97 3.75
N TRP A 137 0.98 7.76 4.59
CA TRP A 137 2.35 8.21 4.30
C TRP A 137 3.31 7.04 4.23
N PHE A 138 3.28 6.13 5.21
CA PHE A 138 4.11 4.93 5.20
C PHE A 138 3.95 4.12 3.91
N ALA A 139 2.71 3.85 3.48
CA ALA A 139 2.48 3.08 2.27
C ALA A 139 2.96 3.81 1.01
N TYR A 140 2.77 5.13 0.95
CA TYR A 140 3.26 5.94 -0.18
C TYR A 140 4.79 5.94 -0.25
N GLU A 141 5.47 6.18 0.87
CA GLU A 141 6.93 6.17 0.97
C GLU A 141 7.50 4.81 0.61
N GLN A 142 6.92 3.73 1.14
CA GLN A 142 7.35 2.37 0.83
C GLN A 142 7.20 2.04 -0.66
N VAL A 143 6.09 2.45 -1.28
CA VAL A 143 5.89 2.23 -2.73
C VAL A 143 6.81 3.10 -3.57
N ALA A 144 7.07 4.35 -3.18
CA ALA A 144 8.06 5.19 -3.85
C ALA A 144 9.47 4.56 -3.80
N PHE A 145 9.85 4.00 -2.65
CA PHE A 145 11.08 3.25 -2.50
C PHE A 145 11.11 2.02 -3.40
N ASP A 146 10.03 1.22 -3.43
CA ASP A 146 9.94 0.00 -4.25
C ASP A 146 10.05 0.33 -5.76
N ILE A 147 9.39 1.39 -6.23
CA ILE A 147 9.46 1.89 -7.61
C ILE A 147 10.91 2.25 -7.97
N LEU A 148 11.57 3.06 -7.15
CA LEU A 148 12.93 3.51 -7.40
C LEU A 148 13.92 2.34 -7.38
N ASN A 149 13.85 1.50 -6.34
CA ASN A 149 14.73 0.34 -6.21
C ASN A 149 14.52 -0.65 -7.37
N HIS A 150 13.28 -0.88 -7.81
CA HIS A 150 13.05 -1.75 -8.98
C HIS A 150 13.67 -1.15 -10.24
N TRP A 151 13.45 0.14 -10.50
CA TRP A 151 14.05 0.84 -11.64
C TRP A 151 15.58 0.72 -11.65
N GLU A 152 16.24 1.02 -10.54
CA GLU A 152 17.71 0.94 -10.39
C GLU A 152 18.27 -0.49 -10.57
N ASN A 153 17.44 -1.52 -10.38
CA ASN A 153 17.83 -2.91 -10.58
C ASN A 153 17.59 -3.43 -12.02
N ILE A 154 16.69 -2.79 -12.78
CA ILE A 154 16.41 -3.16 -14.19
C ILE A 154 17.13 -2.28 -15.21
N CYS A 155 17.49 -1.04 -14.82
CA CYS A 155 18.22 -0.09 -15.66
C CYS A 155 19.69 0.02 -15.18
N PRO A 156 20.68 -0.50 -15.94
CA PRO A 156 22.10 -0.47 -15.57
C PRO A 156 22.77 0.90 -15.75
#